data_AF-A0A949RZS1-F1
#
_entry.id   AF-A0A949RZS1-F1
#
_cell.length_a   1.000
_cell.length_b   1.000
_cell.length_c   1.000
_cell.angle_alpha   90.00
_cell.angle_beta   90.00
_cell.angle_gamma   90.00
#
_symmetry.space_group_name_H-M   'P 1'
#
loop_
_entity.id
_entity.type
_entity.pdbx_description
1 polymer ?
#
loop_
_entity_poly.entity_id
_entity_poly.type
_entity_poly.pdbx_seq_one_letter_code
_entity_poly.pdbx_strand_id
1 'polypeptide(L)'
;MDELLAANDLPADCSTLTIDQTLIIPASASTLPQKVEGLRGYLSITIYKQADGSQRVDYGFINDNAVYPSLPLEGENLEALQAYQGRPVDVWGSIESQEGQVVLKVERYEIPFPGLQFQILRGKQTPVTLNGQPATLFTADDGKTYVQFNPGGGVDGSTVGNLGDEVLIEGLIVPDESFGGYPAVRVFSAAMAINPGDGEARELQISADQVYVVDEATEVPYTPPTLIFERVELVYYIPDPRYHVGDFEPDQLYLQPAWMFTGHYSDGTAFYILVQALQRPHLLPERAPYTPPG
;
A
#
# COMPACT_ATOMS: atom_id res chain seq x y z
N MET A 1 -14.21 4.59 24.28
CA MET A 1 -15.53 5.27 24.24
C MET A 1 -15.75 6.05 25.52
N ASP A 2 -15.53 5.45 26.68
CA ASP A 2 -15.68 6.12 27.99
C ASP A 2 -14.81 7.38 28.17
N GLU A 3 -13.57 7.37 27.66
CA GLU A 3 -12.69 8.54 27.70
C GLU A 3 -13.17 9.70 26.83
N LEU A 4 -13.78 9.41 25.66
CA LEU A 4 -14.37 10.42 24.79
C LEU A 4 -15.59 11.07 25.47
N LEU A 5 -16.41 10.27 26.15
CA LEU A 5 -17.57 10.76 26.89
C LEU A 5 -17.13 11.64 28.07
N ALA A 6 -16.14 11.19 28.84
CA ALA A 6 -15.60 11.94 29.96
C ALA A 6 -14.90 13.25 29.51
N ALA A 7 -14.12 13.22 28.43
CA ALA A 7 -13.39 14.39 27.93
C ALA A 7 -14.30 15.49 27.37
N ASN A 8 -15.52 15.12 26.94
CA ASN A 8 -16.50 16.05 26.37
C ASN A 8 -17.72 16.28 27.27
N ASP A 9 -17.69 15.76 28.50
CA ASP A 9 -18.79 15.80 29.47
C ASP A 9 -20.13 15.32 28.86
N LEU A 10 -20.06 14.29 28.00
CA LEU A 10 -21.22 13.72 27.33
C LEU A 10 -21.92 12.70 28.23
N PRO A 11 -23.25 12.65 28.21
CA PRO A 11 -23.97 11.64 28.97
C PRO A 11 -23.61 10.24 28.46
N ALA A 12 -23.55 9.28 29.39
CA ALA A 12 -23.09 7.90 29.14
C ALA A 12 -23.89 7.16 28.04
N ASP A 13 -25.09 7.64 27.74
CA ASP A 13 -25.99 7.12 26.71
C ASP A 13 -25.90 7.85 25.36
N CYS A 14 -24.99 8.83 25.23
CA CYS A 14 -24.82 9.68 24.04
C CYS A 14 -26.10 10.41 23.59
N SER A 15 -27.08 10.58 24.49
CA SER A 15 -28.43 11.03 24.11
C SER A 15 -28.52 12.49 23.68
N THR A 16 -27.52 13.31 23.99
CA THR A 16 -27.52 14.74 23.66
C THR A 16 -26.18 15.18 23.07
N LEU A 17 -26.22 15.75 21.85
CA LEU A 17 -25.11 16.46 21.22
C LEU A 17 -25.61 17.85 20.83
N THR A 18 -24.81 18.88 21.08
CA THR A 18 -25.16 20.28 20.75
C THR A 18 -24.58 20.64 19.38
N ILE A 19 -25.37 21.29 18.54
CA ILE A 19 -24.87 21.87 17.27
C ILE A 19 -23.84 22.95 17.63
N ASP A 20 -22.72 22.97 16.90
CA ASP A 20 -21.55 23.84 17.10
C ASP A 20 -20.72 23.60 18.37
N GLN A 21 -20.93 22.48 19.08
CA GLN A 21 -20.01 22.12 20.17
C GLN A 21 -18.63 21.71 19.61
N THR A 22 -17.58 22.31 20.16
CA THR A 22 -16.21 21.84 19.91
C THR A 22 -15.97 20.58 20.72
N LEU A 23 -15.90 19.44 20.05
CA LEU A 23 -15.52 18.18 20.68
C LEU A 23 -14.01 18.17 20.90
N ILE A 24 -13.59 17.99 22.14
CA ILE A 24 -12.26 17.52 22.49
C ILE A 24 -12.25 16.05 22.13
N ILE A 25 -11.80 15.69 20.94
CA ILE A 25 -11.40 14.30 20.71
C ILE A 25 -10.15 14.14 21.58
N PRO A 26 -10.20 13.42 22.72
CA PRO A 26 -8.96 13.04 23.35
C PRO A 26 -8.25 12.29 22.24
N ALA A 27 -7.11 12.83 21.80
CA ALA A 27 -6.15 11.97 21.17
C ALA A 27 -6.09 10.77 22.11
N SER A 28 -6.35 9.56 21.61
CA SER A 28 -5.79 8.39 22.24
C SER A 28 -4.31 8.66 22.20
N ALA A 29 -3.84 9.41 23.20
CA ALA A 29 -2.48 9.76 23.37
C ALA A 29 -1.92 8.40 23.73
N SER A 30 -1.36 7.72 22.75
CA SER A 30 -0.24 6.85 23.01
C SER A 30 0.70 7.74 23.80
N THR A 31 0.64 7.62 25.13
CA THR A 31 1.48 8.40 26.02
C THR A 31 2.88 7.86 25.77
N LEU A 32 3.66 8.59 24.98
CA LEU A 32 5.05 8.25 24.74
C LEU A 32 5.87 8.64 26.00
N PRO A 33 6.80 7.80 26.45
CA PRO A 33 7.22 6.54 25.86
C PRO A 33 6.26 5.37 26.13
N GLN A 34 6.04 4.50 25.14
CA GLN A 34 5.25 3.27 25.26
C GLN A 34 6.15 2.05 25.15
N LYS A 35 6.15 1.16 26.15
CA LYS A 35 6.86 -0.12 26.05
C LYS A 35 6.16 -1.09 25.10
N VAL A 36 6.95 -1.83 24.34
CA VAL A 36 6.49 -2.92 23.49
C VAL A 36 7.24 -4.21 23.84
N GLU A 37 6.48 -5.30 23.92
CA GLU A 37 6.97 -6.60 24.36
C GLU A 37 6.62 -7.64 23.29
N GLY A 38 7.59 -7.99 22.44
CA GLY A 38 7.41 -8.98 21.38
C GLY A 38 6.44 -8.51 20.31
N LEU A 39 6.50 -7.21 19.98
CA LEU A 39 5.69 -6.65 18.91
C LEU A 39 6.18 -7.23 17.59
N ARG A 40 5.30 -7.98 16.92
CA ARG A 40 5.57 -8.58 15.62
C ARG A 40 5.31 -7.58 14.51
N GLY A 41 6.22 -7.50 13.56
CA GLY A 41 6.06 -6.72 12.34
C GLY A 41 7.04 -7.16 11.28
N TYR A 42 7.16 -6.38 10.22
CA TYR A 42 7.96 -6.67 9.04
C TYR A 42 9.04 -5.63 8.85
N LEU A 43 10.24 -6.10 8.52
CA LEU A 43 11.36 -5.22 8.23
C LEU A 43 11.23 -4.60 6.85
N SER A 44 11.46 -3.30 6.78
CA SER A 44 11.57 -2.53 5.54
C SER A 44 12.83 -1.67 5.60
N ILE A 45 13.86 -2.06 4.87
CA ILE A 45 15.20 -1.48 4.93
C ILE A 45 15.45 -0.72 3.64
N THR A 46 15.94 0.51 3.77
CA THR A 46 16.40 1.33 2.65
C THR A 46 17.83 1.77 2.89
N ILE A 47 18.69 1.60 1.89
CA ILE A 47 20.07 2.10 1.89
C ILE A 47 20.14 3.32 0.96
N TYR A 48 20.52 4.45 1.53
CA TYR A 48 20.75 5.71 0.82
C TYR A 48 22.25 5.87 0.55
N LYS A 49 22.64 5.94 -0.72
CA LYS A 49 24.01 6.20 -1.16
C LYS A 49 24.27 7.70 -1.18
N GLN A 50 25.29 8.14 -0.47
CA GLN A 50 25.67 9.54 -0.42
C GLN A 50 26.67 9.89 -1.52
N ALA A 51 26.72 11.17 -1.91
CA ALA A 51 27.59 11.65 -2.98
C ALA A 51 29.09 11.46 -2.67
N ASP A 52 29.47 11.38 -1.40
CA ASP A 52 30.83 11.12 -0.94
C ASP A 52 31.20 9.62 -0.92
N GLY A 53 30.27 8.75 -1.34
CA GLY A 53 30.42 7.30 -1.37
C GLY A 53 30.07 6.60 -0.05
N SER A 54 29.69 7.33 0.99
CA SER A 54 29.18 6.75 2.23
C SER A 54 27.71 6.31 2.09
N GLN A 55 27.18 5.64 3.11
CA GLN A 55 25.82 5.10 3.09
C GLN A 55 25.10 5.39 4.41
N ARG A 56 23.83 5.78 4.33
CA ARG A 56 22.89 5.78 5.45
C ARG A 56 21.94 4.60 5.28
N VAL A 57 21.67 3.86 6.36
CA VAL A 57 20.71 2.76 6.35
C VAL A 57 19.55 3.12 7.24
N ASP A 58 18.34 3.14 6.67
CA ASP A 58 17.10 3.35 7.40
C ASP A 58 16.43 1.99 7.60
N TYR A 59 16.16 1.66 8.86
CA TYR A 59 15.44 0.44 9.24
C TYR A 59 14.00 0.83 9.58
N GLY A 60 13.05 0.34 8.81
CA GLY A 60 11.62 0.50 9.04
C GLY A 60 10.98 -0.76 9.59
N PHE A 61 9.89 -0.59 10.32
CA PHE A 61 9.12 -1.66 10.94
C PHE A 61 7.63 -1.43 10.70
N ILE A 62 7.04 -2.29 9.89
CA ILE A 62 5.62 -2.25 9.51
C ILE A 62 4.86 -3.26 10.36
N ASN A 63 3.81 -2.82 11.05
CA ASN A 63 3.05 -3.68 11.96
C ASN A 63 1.55 -3.35 11.92
N ASP A 64 0.75 -4.16 12.61
CA ASP A 64 -0.72 -4.06 12.63
C ASP A 64 -1.26 -3.10 13.70
N ASN A 65 -0.41 -2.39 14.45
CA ASN A 65 -0.82 -1.35 15.36
C ASN A 65 -1.41 -0.17 14.58
N ALA A 66 -2.72 0.02 14.73
CA ALA A 66 -3.46 1.08 14.05
C ALA A 66 -2.94 2.50 14.32
N VAL A 67 -2.27 2.73 15.46
CA VAL A 67 -1.75 4.06 15.82
C VAL A 67 -0.39 4.33 15.20
N TYR A 68 0.47 3.31 15.14
CA TYR A 68 1.81 3.40 14.57
C TYR A 68 2.06 2.23 13.60
N PRO A 69 1.41 2.25 12.43
CA PRO A 69 1.48 1.15 11.47
C PRO A 69 2.87 1.01 10.84
N SER A 70 3.68 2.08 10.89
CA SER A 70 5.07 2.09 10.45
C SER A 70 5.91 2.91 11.41
N LEU A 71 7.04 2.36 11.83
CA LEU A 71 7.99 3.01 12.74
C LEU A 71 9.42 2.85 12.20
N PRO A 72 10.24 3.91 12.19
CA PRO A 72 11.69 3.75 12.09
C PRO A 72 12.22 3.05 13.35
N LEU A 73 13.20 2.18 13.17
CA LEU A 73 13.91 1.47 14.22
C LEU A 73 15.22 2.20 14.55
N GLU A 74 15.49 2.36 15.83
CA GLU A 74 16.77 2.86 16.34
C GLU A 74 17.31 1.90 17.39
N GLY A 75 18.63 1.73 17.45
CA GLY A 75 19.26 0.85 18.43
C GLY A 75 20.63 0.37 17.97
N GLU A 76 21.25 -0.47 18.79
CA GLU A 76 22.53 -1.09 18.46
C GLU A 76 22.31 -2.38 17.64
N ASN A 77 23.27 -2.73 16.80
CA ASN A 77 23.32 -4.01 16.05
C ASN A 77 22.13 -4.26 15.10
N LEU A 78 21.54 -3.20 14.54
CA LEU A 78 20.48 -3.33 13.53
C LEU A 78 21.02 -3.83 12.18
N GLU A 79 22.33 -3.75 11.94
CA GLU A 79 22.97 -4.22 10.71
C GLU A 79 22.73 -5.70 10.43
N ALA A 80 22.60 -6.52 11.48
CA ALA A 80 22.27 -7.93 11.35
C ALA A 80 20.85 -8.17 10.79
N LEU A 81 19.95 -7.19 10.87
CA LEU A 81 18.59 -7.27 10.31
C LEU A 81 18.56 -7.13 8.78
N GLN A 82 19.64 -6.66 8.14
CA GLN A 82 19.69 -6.51 6.68
C GLN A 82 19.45 -7.83 5.93
N ALA A 83 19.84 -8.96 6.52
CA ALA A 83 19.61 -10.28 5.96
C ALA A 83 18.12 -10.72 5.99
N TYR A 84 17.26 -9.94 6.65
CA TYR A 84 15.86 -10.27 6.91
C TYR A 84 14.88 -9.24 6.31
N GLN A 85 15.31 -8.52 5.28
CA GLN A 85 14.45 -7.61 4.52
C GLN A 85 13.13 -8.28 4.12
N GLY A 86 12.01 -7.57 4.37
CA GLY A 86 10.67 -8.03 4.05
C GLY A 86 10.14 -9.16 4.94
N ARG A 87 10.86 -9.56 6.00
CA ARG A 87 10.50 -10.71 6.85
C ARG A 87 9.97 -10.30 8.22
N PRO A 88 9.21 -11.21 8.87
CA PRO A 88 8.77 -11.00 10.23
C PRO A 88 9.93 -10.87 11.22
N VAL A 89 9.81 -9.93 12.15
CA VAL A 89 10.68 -9.75 13.31
C VAL A 89 9.82 -9.44 14.53
N ASP A 90 10.18 -10.02 15.67
CA ASP A 90 9.59 -9.70 16.96
C ASP A 90 10.51 -8.73 17.69
N VAL A 91 9.98 -7.58 18.13
CA VAL A 91 10.77 -6.48 18.71
C VAL A 91 10.34 -6.18 20.14
N TRP A 92 11.32 -5.91 20.99
CA TRP A 92 11.14 -5.42 22.36
C TRP A 92 11.86 -4.09 22.53
N GLY A 93 11.22 -3.17 23.25
CA GLY A 93 11.79 -1.87 23.58
C GLY A 93 10.75 -0.81 23.85
N SER A 94 10.97 0.42 23.36
CA SER A 94 10.08 1.56 23.58
C SER A 94 9.79 2.35 22.32
N ILE A 95 8.52 2.66 22.09
CA ILE A 95 8.09 3.68 21.13
C ILE A 95 8.23 5.03 21.82
N GLU A 96 8.96 5.96 21.22
CA GLU A 96 9.27 7.27 21.78
C GLU A 96 9.13 8.38 20.73
N SER A 97 8.94 9.63 21.17
CA SER A 97 9.00 10.80 20.29
C SER A 97 10.36 11.46 20.45
N GLN A 98 11.13 11.53 19.36
CA GLN A 98 12.44 12.16 19.30
C GLN A 98 12.44 13.20 18.17
N GLU A 99 12.71 14.46 18.52
CA GLU A 99 12.78 15.57 17.56
C GLU A 99 11.54 15.74 16.66
N GLY A 100 10.37 15.33 17.15
CA GLY A 100 9.10 15.38 16.41
C GLY A 100 8.82 14.15 15.54
N GLN A 101 9.72 13.17 15.52
CA GLN A 101 9.54 11.87 14.88
C GLN A 101 9.26 10.79 15.93
N VAL A 102 8.30 9.91 15.65
CA VAL A 102 8.04 8.74 16.49
C VAL A 102 8.92 7.59 16.02
N VAL A 103 9.69 7.01 16.94
CA VAL A 103 10.68 5.94 16.67
C VAL A 103 10.44 4.76 17.60
N LEU A 104 10.85 3.57 17.18
CA LEU A 104 10.92 2.38 18.04
C LEU A 104 12.38 2.11 18.41
N LYS A 105 12.74 2.40 19.67
CA LYS A 105 14.04 2.04 20.24
C LYS A 105 14.07 0.55 20.55
N VAL A 106 14.95 -0.16 19.88
CA VAL A 106 15.10 -1.61 19.94
C VAL A 106 16.07 -1.96 21.07
N GLU A 107 15.57 -2.67 22.08
CA GLU A 107 16.39 -3.26 23.14
C GLU A 107 16.83 -4.68 22.77
N ARG A 108 15.93 -5.45 22.14
CA ARG A 108 16.23 -6.76 21.55
C ARG A 108 15.24 -7.09 20.44
N TYR A 109 15.64 -8.04 19.59
CA TYR A 109 14.77 -8.60 18.56
C TYR A 109 14.96 -10.12 18.46
N GLU A 110 13.96 -10.79 17.88
CA GLU A 110 14.02 -12.19 17.51
C GLU A 110 13.49 -12.39 16.09
N ILE A 111 14.09 -13.35 15.37
CA ILE A 111 13.59 -13.77 14.05
C ILE A 111 12.75 -15.02 14.26
N PRO A 112 11.41 -14.93 14.27
CA PRO A 112 10.56 -16.07 14.62
C PRO A 112 10.64 -17.20 13.58
N PHE A 113 10.93 -16.88 12.33
CA PHE A 113 10.96 -17.83 11.21
C PHE A 113 12.22 -17.65 10.35
N PRO A 114 13.40 -18.06 10.84
CA PRO A 114 14.67 -17.79 10.15
C PRO A 114 14.77 -18.48 8.78
N GLY A 115 14.09 -19.61 8.61
CA GLY A 115 14.07 -20.38 7.35
C GLY A 115 12.94 -19.98 6.39
N LEU A 116 12.13 -18.97 6.71
CA LEU A 116 11.04 -18.52 5.86
C LEU A 116 11.58 -18.02 4.51
N GLN A 117 10.89 -18.22 3.40
CA GLN A 117 11.36 -17.78 2.09
C GLN A 117 10.21 -17.20 1.28
N PHE A 118 10.52 -16.15 0.51
CA PHE A 118 9.63 -15.68 -0.54
C PHE A 118 9.59 -16.71 -1.66
N GLN A 119 8.45 -16.79 -2.32
CA GLN A 119 8.22 -17.73 -3.39
C GLN A 119 7.29 -17.12 -4.42
N ILE A 120 7.52 -17.48 -5.68
CA ILE A 120 6.57 -17.17 -6.75
C ILE A 120 5.58 -18.32 -6.83
N LEU A 121 4.31 -18.00 -6.63
CA LEU A 121 3.22 -18.94 -6.77
C LEU A 121 2.44 -18.62 -8.05
N ARG A 122 2.07 -19.67 -8.78
CA ARG A 122 1.19 -19.60 -9.94
C ARG A 122 -0.15 -20.21 -9.60
N GLY A 123 -1.24 -19.57 -10.03
CA GLY A 123 -2.58 -20.01 -9.71
C GLY A 123 -3.67 -19.04 -10.12
N LYS A 124 -4.82 -19.11 -9.45
CA LYS A 124 -6.00 -18.30 -9.77
C LYS A 124 -6.55 -17.60 -8.54
N GLN A 125 -7.09 -16.40 -8.73
CA GLN A 125 -7.73 -15.62 -7.69
C GLN A 125 -9.26 -15.71 -7.78
N THR A 126 -9.92 -15.76 -6.63
CA THR A 126 -11.38 -15.77 -6.50
C THR A 126 -11.80 -14.79 -5.40
N PRO A 127 -12.52 -13.70 -5.73
CA PRO A 127 -13.12 -12.82 -4.74
C PRO A 127 -14.18 -13.56 -3.93
N VAL A 128 -14.15 -13.39 -2.61
CA VAL A 128 -15.09 -13.99 -1.66
C VAL A 128 -15.43 -13.03 -0.53
N THR A 129 -16.41 -13.39 0.28
CA THR A 129 -16.64 -12.75 1.59
C THR A 129 -16.40 -13.78 2.68
N LEU A 130 -15.43 -13.52 3.56
CA LEU A 130 -15.09 -14.38 4.69
C LEU A 130 -15.38 -13.61 5.99
N ASN A 131 -16.16 -14.20 6.89
CA ASN A 131 -16.55 -13.57 8.15
C ASN A 131 -17.14 -12.14 8.01
N GLY A 132 -17.83 -11.87 6.89
CA GLY A 132 -18.42 -10.56 6.59
C GLY A 132 -17.45 -9.52 6.01
N GLN A 133 -16.18 -9.88 5.77
CA GLN A 133 -15.18 -9.01 5.15
C GLN A 133 -14.87 -9.46 3.70
N PRO A 134 -14.74 -8.53 2.74
CA PRO A 134 -14.20 -8.85 1.42
C PRO A 134 -12.80 -9.45 1.51
N ALA A 135 -12.56 -10.54 0.80
CA ALA A 135 -11.29 -11.26 0.79
C ALA A 135 -11.05 -11.88 -0.59
N THR A 136 -9.80 -12.20 -0.90
CA THR A 136 -9.49 -12.96 -2.10
C THR A 136 -8.83 -14.28 -1.74
N LEU A 137 -9.38 -15.37 -2.27
CA LEU A 137 -8.72 -16.68 -2.23
C LEU A 137 -7.80 -16.84 -3.43
N PHE A 138 -6.58 -17.28 -3.20
CA PHE A 138 -5.63 -17.70 -4.23
C PHE A 138 -5.49 -19.23 -4.19
N THR A 139 -5.86 -19.89 -5.29
CA THR A 139 -5.67 -21.34 -5.47
C THR A 139 -4.44 -21.58 -6.33
N ALA A 140 -3.38 -22.12 -5.74
CA ALA A 140 -2.14 -22.46 -6.43
C ALA A 140 -2.33 -23.68 -7.34
N ASP A 141 -1.43 -23.86 -8.32
CA ASP A 141 -1.46 -24.99 -9.25
C ASP A 141 -1.33 -26.37 -8.59
N ASP A 142 -0.77 -26.41 -7.37
CA ASP A 142 -0.71 -27.64 -6.55
C ASP A 142 -2.05 -27.97 -5.86
N GLY A 143 -3.08 -27.14 -6.06
CA GLY A 143 -4.43 -27.27 -5.51
C GLY A 143 -4.61 -26.68 -4.12
N LYS A 144 -3.55 -26.14 -3.48
CA LYS A 144 -3.69 -25.48 -2.18
C LYS A 144 -4.33 -24.11 -2.34
N THR A 145 -5.24 -23.80 -1.43
CA THR A 145 -5.94 -22.52 -1.39
C THR A 145 -5.49 -21.71 -0.20
N TYR A 146 -5.14 -20.45 -0.45
CA TYR A 146 -4.72 -19.47 0.54
C TYR A 146 -5.66 -18.28 0.53
N VAL A 147 -5.87 -17.65 1.69
CA VAL A 147 -6.44 -16.30 1.76
C VAL A 147 -5.32 -15.28 1.59
N GLN A 148 -5.54 -14.26 0.77
CA GLN A 148 -4.54 -13.22 0.52
C GLN A 148 -4.54 -12.18 1.63
N PHE A 149 -3.34 -11.84 2.09
CA PHE A 149 -3.08 -10.78 3.06
C PHE A 149 -2.17 -9.73 2.44
N ASN A 150 -2.30 -8.48 2.90
CA ASN A 150 -1.34 -7.42 2.56
C ASN A 150 0.04 -7.71 3.19
N PRO A 151 1.15 -7.14 2.67
CA PRO A 151 2.48 -7.31 3.26
C PRO A 151 2.55 -6.98 4.75
N GLY A 152 1.90 -5.89 5.17
CA GLY A 152 1.81 -5.45 6.58
C GLY A 152 0.80 -6.24 7.42
N GLY A 153 -0.11 -6.97 6.79
CA GLY A 153 -1.10 -7.81 7.44
C GLY A 153 -2.53 -7.35 7.14
N GLY A 154 -3.49 -8.12 7.64
CA GLY A 154 -4.89 -7.92 7.30
C GLY A 154 -5.26 -8.49 5.93
N VAL A 155 -6.54 -8.83 5.78
CA VAL A 155 -7.09 -9.48 4.60
C VAL A 155 -7.05 -8.54 3.41
N ASP A 156 -6.55 -9.04 2.29
CA ASP A 156 -6.59 -8.38 0.99
C ASP A 156 -7.75 -8.94 0.14
N GLY A 157 -8.58 -8.03 -0.37
CA GLY A 157 -9.70 -8.30 -1.26
C GLY A 157 -9.41 -7.99 -2.73
N SER A 158 -8.17 -7.65 -3.07
CA SER A 158 -7.76 -7.27 -4.41
C SER A 158 -7.53 -8.49 -5.34
N THR A 159 -7.62 -8.26 -6.64
CA THR A 159 -7.32 -9.25 -7.70
C THR A 159 -6.57 -8.60 -8.85
N VAL A 160 -5.74 -9.39 -9.54
CA VAL A 160 -5.06 -9.02 -10.78
C VAL A 160 -5.73 -9.73 -11.96
N GLY A 161 -6.01 -8.98 -13.03
CA GLY A 161 -6.69 -9.52 -14.21
C GLY A 161 -8.18 -9.82 -13.95
N ASN A 162 -8.78 -10.65 -14.78
CA ASN A 162 -10.18 -11.04 -14.69
C ASN A 162 -10.37 -12.34 -13.91
N LEU A 163 -11.60 -12.59 -13.46
CA LEU A 163 -11.95 -13.85 -12.82
C LEU A 163 -11.63 -15.04 -13.73
N GLY A 164 -10.84 -15.98 -13.21
CA GLY A 164 -10.44 -17.20 -13.92
C GLY A 164 -9.12 -17.09 -14.68
N ASP A 165 -8.57 -15.86 -14.81
CA ASP A 165 -7.22 -15.64 -15.31
C ASP A 165 -6.20 -16.30 -14.38
N GLU A 166 -5.10 -16.70 -14.99
CA GLU A 166 -3.95 -17.25 -14.28
C GLU A 166 -3.00 -16.12 -13.92
N VAL A 167 -2.55 -16.10 -12.67
CA VAL A 167 -1.71 -15.05 -12.11
C VAL A 167 -0.48 -15.65 -11.44
N LEU A 168 0.55 -14.82 -11.36
CA LEU A 168 1.75 -15.05 -10.57
C LEU A 168 1.68 -14.10 -9.37
N ILE A 169 1.93 -14.62 -8.17
CA ILE A 169 2.08 -13.82 -6.95
C ILE A 169 3.44 -14.06 -6.33
N GLU A 170 4.09 -12.99 -5.91
CA GLU A 170 5.21 -13.05 -4.98
C GLU A 170 4.65 -13.12 -3.57
N GLY A 171 4.74 -14.31 -2.97
CA GLY A 171 4.09 -14.65 -1.73
C GLY A 171 5.06 -15.00 -0.61
N LEU A 172 4.64 -14.71 0.62
CA LEU A 172 5.25 -15.21 1.84
C LEU A 172 4.19 -15.97 2.65
N ILE A 173 4.40 -17.26 2.89
CA ILE A 173 3.47 -18.10 3.68
C ILE A 173 4.01 -18.20 5.10
N VAL A 174 3.48 -17.36 5.99
CA VAL A 174 3.90 -17.31 7.38
C VAL A 174 3.19 -18.41 8.19
N PRO A 175 3.90 -19.20 9.00
CA PRO A 175 3.28 -20.22 9.83
C PRO A 175 2.18 -19.65 10.72
N ASP A 176 1.12 -20.43 10.89
CA ASP A 176 -0.03 -20.15 11.77
C ASP A 176 -0.88 -18.91 11.40
N GLU A 177 -0.55 -18.17 10.34
CA GLU A 177 -1.43 -17.13 9.80
C GLU A 177 -2.58 -17.76 9.02
N SER A 178 -3.82 -17.41 9.40
CA SER A 178 -5.03 -17.91 8.75
C SER A 178 -6.19 -16.94 8.91
N PHE A 179 -7.16 -17.03 8.00
CA PHE A 179 -8.42 -16.32 8.09
C PHE A 179 -9.54 -17.09 7.42
N GLY A 180 -10.73 -17.10 8.03
CA GLY A 180 -11.89 -17.83 7.48
C GLY A 180 -11.68 -19.33 7.28
N GLY A 181 -10.74 -19.94 8.03
CA GLY A 181 -10.38 -21.35 7.91
C GLY A 181 -9.34 -21.69 6.84
N TYR A 182 -8.81 -20.71 6.11
CA TYR A 182 -7.76 -20.88 5.11
C TYR A 182 -6.40 -20.40 5.64
N PRO A 183 -5.29 -21.07 5.30
CA PRO A 183 -3.95 -20.53 5.54
C PRO A 183 -3.77 -19.23 4.76
N ALA A 184 -3.03 -18.28 5.33
CA ALA A 184 -2.78 -17.00 4.68
C ALA A 184 -1.53 -17.06 3.77
N VAL A 185 -1.55 -16.25 2.71
CA VAL A 185 -0.36 -15.88 1.95
C VAL A 185 -0.29 -14.36 1.90
N ARG A 186 0.84 -13.78 2.32
CA ARG A 186 1.09 -12.34 2.18
C ARG A 186 1.59 -12.06 0.79
N VAL A 187 0.93 -11.14 0.08
CA VAL A 187 1.20 -10.85 -1.32
C VAL A 187 1.95 -9.54 -1.44
N PHE A 188 3.16 -9.59 -1.99
CA PHE A 188 4.06 -8.44 -2.15
C PHE A 188 4.00 -7.84 -3.55
N SER A 189 3.81 -8.70 -4.54
CA SER A 189 3.57 -8.31 -5.92
C SER A 189 2.71 -9.36 -6.61
N ALA A 190 1.99 -8.95 -7.65
CA ALA A 190 1.15 -9.84 -8.43
C ALA A 190 1.10 -9.37 -9.89
N ALA A 191 1.04 -10.33 -10.82
CA ALA A 191 0.96 -10.07 -12.25
C ALA A 191 0.14 -11.15 -12.94
N MET A 192 -0.47 -10.83 -14.09
CA MET A 192 -1.02 -11.87 -14.97
C MET A 192 0.10 -12.78 -15.47
N ALA A 193 -0.13 -14.10 -15.45
CA ALA A 193 0.84 -15.08 -15.92
C ALA A 193 1.07 -15.00 -17.43
N ILE A 194 0.06 -14.53 -18.18
CA ILE A 194 0.13 -14.25 -19.61
C ILE A 194 -0.15 -12.76 -19.81
N ASN A 195 0.71 -12.09 -20.56
CA ASN A 195 0.54 -10.68 -20.86
C ASN A 195 -0.65 -10.50 -21.83
N PRO A 196 -1.65 -9.68 -21.48
CA PRO A 196 -2.83 -9.51 -22.31
C PRO A 196 -2.58 -8.72 -23.61
N GLY A 197 -1.44 -8.04 -23.73
CA GLY A 197 -1.08 -7.25 -24.91
C GLY A 197 -0.49 -8.07 -26.06
N ASP A 198 0.38 -9.02 -25.75
CA ASP A 198 1.15 -9.82 -26.73
C ASP A 198 0.88 -11.34 -26.62
N GLY A 199 0.23 -11.79 -25.54
CA GLY A 199 -0.04 -13.21 -25.29
C GLY A 199 1.17 -13.99 -24.77
N GLU A 200 2.28 -13.32 -24.47
CA GLU A 200 3.50 -13.97 -24.01
C GLU A 200 3.45 -14.26 -22.51
N ALA A 201 4.13 -15.33 -22.09
CA ALA A 201 4.26 -15.66 -20.68
C ALA A 201 5.10 -14.61 -19.95
N ARG A 202 4.64 -14.19 -18.77
CA ARG A 202 5.42 -13.37 -17.85
C ARG A 202 6.13 -14.22 -16.83
N GLU A 203 7.28 -13.73 -16.39
CA GLU A 203 7.96 -14.23 -15.20
C GLU A 203 7.95 -13.12 -14.14
N LEU A 204 7.61 -13.51 -12.92
CA LEU A 204 7.73 -12.66 -11.74
C LEU A 204 9.02 -13.05 -11.02
N GLN A 205 9.79 -12.06 -10.57
CA GLN A 205 11.02 -12.28 -9.82
C GLN A 205 10.79 -11.93 -8.35
N ILE A 206 11.48 -12.65 -7.47
CA ILE A 206 11.51 -12.30 -6.05
C ILE A 206 12.29 -10.99 -5.91
N SER A 207 11.63 -10.01 -5.29
CA SER A 207 12.12 -8.65 -5.08
C SER A 207 11.92 -8.18 -3.64
N ALA A 208 10.97 -8.76 -2.90
CA ALA A 208 10.62 -8.36 -1.56
C ALA A 208 11.69 -8.71 -0.50
N ASP A 209 12.63 -9.60 -0.81
CA ASP A 209 13.81 -9.87 0.03
C ASP A 209 15.02 -8.99 -0.30
N GLN A 210 14.91 -8.13 -1.31
CA GLN A 210 16.00 -7.26 -1.73
C GLN A 210 15.91 -5.93 -0.98
N VAL A 211 17.02 -5.53 -0.37
CA VAL A 211 17.13 -4.22 0.29
C VAL A 211 17.04 -3.14 -0.78
N TYR A 212 16.15 -2.17 -0.56
CA TYR A 212 15.98 -1.08 -1.51
C TYR A 212 17.18 -0.13 -1.42
N VAL A 213 17.88 0.09 -2.54
CA VAL A 213 19.09 0.93 -2.56
C VAL A 213 18.87 2.08 -3.52
N VAL A 214 19.00 3.30 -3.01
CA VAL A 214 18.77 4.54 -3.77
C VAL A 214 19.88 5.54 -3.55
N ASP A 215 20.08 6.44 -4.51
CA ASP A 215 20.93 7.61 -4.28
C ASP A 215 20.19 8.57 -3.35
N GLU A 216 20.88 9.04 -2.31
CA GLU A 216 20.32 10.05 -1.42
C GLU A 216 20.15 11.35 -2.21
N ALA A 217 18.91 11.84 -2.25
CA ALA A 217 18.63 13.11 -2.90
C ALA A 217 19.45 14.20 -2.18
N THR A 218 20.44 14.73 -2.89
CA THR A 218 21.08 15.96 -2.46
C THR A 218 20.10 17.09 -2.74
N GLU A 219 19.88 17.99 -1.77
CA GLU A 219 19.17 19.25 -2.00
C GLU A 219 20.01 20.13 -2.92
N VAL A 220 20.09 19.76 -4.20
CA VAL A 220 20.58 20.64 -5.25
C VAL A 220 19.45 21.63 -5.52
N PRO A 221 19.72 22.95 -5.67
CA PRO A 221 18.71 23.89 -6.08
C PRO A 221 18.08 23.43 -7.41
N TYR A 222 16.91 22.80 -7.34
CA TYR A 222 16.19 22.34 -8.52
C TYR A 222 15.68 23.56 -9.26
N THR A 223 16.30 23.86 -10.40
CA THR A 223 15.72 24.81 -11.35
C THR A 223 14.82 24.00 -12.29
N PRO A 224 13.49 24.13 -12.19
CA PRO A 224 12.59 23.38 -13.06
C PRO A 224 12.90 23.72 -14.53
N PRO A 225 13.00 22.71 -15.42
CA PRO A 225 13.23 22.96 -16.83
C PRO A 225 12.04 23.74 -17.43
N THR A 226 12.33 24.56 -18.44
CA THR A 226 11.26 25.26 -19.17
C THR A 226 10.49 24.26 -20.01
N LEU A 227 9.17 24.33 -19.98
CA LEU A 227 8.28 23.42 -20.71
C LEU A 227 7.83 24.06 -22.02
N ILE A 228 8.11 23.41 -23.15
CA ILE A 228 7.77 23.88 -24.50
C ILE A 228 6.69 22.98 -25.08
N PHE A 229 5.49 23.54 -25.29
CA PHE A 229 4.39 22.84 -25.96
C PHE A 229 4.50 22.96 -27.48
N GLU A 230 4.45 21.82 -28.17
CA GLU A 230 4.55 21.77 -29.63
C GLU A 230 3.21 21.45 -30.28
N ARG A 231 2.39 20.64 -29.62
CA ARG A 231 1.12 20.17 -30.16
C ARG A 231 0.09 19.99 -29.07
N VAL A 232 -1.15 20.36 -29.41
CA VAL A 232 -2.34 20.20 -28.57
C VAL A 232 -3.39 19.48 -29.40
N GLU A 233 -3.82 18.30 -28.96
CA GLU A 233 -4.79 17.45 -29.64
C GLU A 233 -5.95 17.10 -28.71
N LEU A 234 -7.17 17.03 -29.25
CA LEU A 234 -8.27 16.40 -28.55
C LEU A 234 -8.18 14.89 -28.81
N VAL A 235 -8.03 14.12 -27.75
CA VAL A 235 -7.97 12.66 -27.78
C VAL A 235 -9.10 12.05 -26.94
N TYR A 236 -9.30 10.75 -27.10
CA TYR A 236 -10.20 9.98 -26.27
C TYR A 236 -9.40 8.95 -25.48
N TYR A 237 -9.48 9.05 -24.15
CA TYR A 237 -8.76 8.21 -23.21
C TYR A 237 -9.71 7.18 -22.59
N ILE A 238 -9.23 5.94 -22.48
CA ILE A 238 -9.84 4.89 -21.67
C ILE A 238 -8.70 4.12 -20.99
N PRO A 239 -8.76 3.88 -19.67
CA PRO A 239 -7.81 2.98 -19.04
C PRO A 239 -8.04 1.56 -19.56
N ASP A 240 -6.96 0.84 -19.88
CA ASP A 240 -7.09 -0.57 -20.28
C ASP A 240 -7.48 -1.37 -19.03
N PRO A 241 -8.68 -1.97 -19.01
CA PRO A 241 -9.20 -2.62 -17.81
C PRO A 241 -8.38 -3.85 -17.39
N ARG A 242 -7.51 -4.36 -18.25
CA ARG A 242 -6.70 -5.54 -17.92
C ARG A 242 -5.52 -5.22 -17.01
N TYR A 243 -5.20 -3.94 -16.81
CA TYR A 243 -4.08 -3.48 -15.98
C TYR A 243 -4.53 -2.78 -14.68
N HIS A 244 -5.82 -2.80 -14.36
CA HIS A 244 -6.32 -2.31 -13.07
C HIS A 244 -6.46 -3.47 -12.08
N VAL A 245 -6.19 -3.14 -10.81
CA VAL A 245 -6.32 -4.05 -9.67
C VAL A 245 -7.54 -3.58 -8.88
N GLY A 246 -8.54 -4.46 -8.72
CA GLY A 246 -9.81 -4.14 -8.03
C GLY A 246 -10.99 -3.81 -8.96
N ASP A 247 -12.13 -3.43 -8.36
CA ASP A 247 -13.32 -3.03 -9.10
C ASP A 247 -13.11 -1.68 -9.80
N PHE A 248 -13.63 -1.55 -11.02
CA PHE A 248 -13.63 -0.26 -11.70
C PHE A 248 -14.62 0.68 -11.03
N GLU A 249 -14.14 1.85 -10.64
CA GLU A 249 -15.03 2.98 -10.42
C GLU A 249 -15.76 3.29 -11.74
N PRO A 250 -17.03 3.72 -11.71
CA PRO A 250 -17.80 3.92 -12.94
C PRO A 250 -17.10 4.82 -13.97
N ASP A 251 -16.37 5.84 -13.52
CA ASP A 251 -15.62 6.76 -14.38
C ASP A 251 -14.45 6.12 -15.14
N GLN A 252 -13.93 4.99 -14.65
CA GLN A 252 -12.86 4.20 -15.29
C GLN A 252 -13.37 3.30 -16.43
N LEU A 253 -14.69 3.11 -16.56
CA LEU A 253 -15.30 2.28 -17.62
C LEU A 253 -15.70 3.07 -18.87
N TYR A 254 -15.55 4.40 -18.86
CA TYR A 254 -16.01 5.25 -19.94
C TYR A 254 -14.85 5.88 -20.72
N LEU A 255 -15.06 6.01 -22.02
CA LEU A 255 -14.20 6.75 -22.92
C LEU A 255 -14.41 8.25 -22.68
N GLN A 256 -13.37 8.93 -22.19
CA GLN A 256 -13.43 10.34 -21.81
C GLN A 256 -12.59 11.20 -22.78
N PRO A 257 -13.09 12.35 -23.24
CA PRO A 257 -12.30 13.26 -24.05
C PRO A 257 -11.24 13.97 -23.17
N ALA A 258 -10.01 14.04 -23.66
CA ALA A 258 -8.91 14.72 -23.00
C ALA A 258 -8.14 15.59 -23.99
N TRP A 259 -7.65 16.74 -23.53
CA TRP A 259 -6.64 17.50 -24.25
C TRP A 259 -5.27 16.88 -23.98
N MET A 260 -4.64 16.38 -25.03
CA MET A 260 -3.26 15.90 -25.01
C MET A 260 -2.34 17.03 -25.44
N PHE A 261 -1.45 17.41 -24.54
CA PHE A 261 -0.37 18.34 -24.81
C PHE A 261 0.92 17.54 -24.96
N THR A 262 1.64 17.70 -26.06
CA THR A 262 2.96 17.07 -26.27
C THR A 262 4.01 18.12 -26.56
N GLY A 263 5.23 17.85 -26.13
CA GLY A 263 6.39 18.71 -26.40
C GLY A 263 7.64 18.22 -25.71
N HIS A 264 8.54 19.14 -25.37
CA HIS A 264 9.80 18.85 -24.71
C HIS A 264 10.14 19.85 -23.60
N TYR A 265 10.94 19.41 -22.65
CA TYR A 265 11.60 20.25 -21.66
C TYR A 265 12.84 20.92 -22.28
N SER A 266 13.34 22.00 -21.67
CA SER A 266 14.55 22.70 -22.13
C SER A 266 15.81 21.82 -22.19
N ASP A 267 15.81 20.67 -21.52
CA ASP A 267 16.88 19.66 -21.60
C ASP A 267 16.73 18.66 -22.76
N GLY A 268 15.66 18.79 -23.56
CA GLY A 268 15.35 17.93 -24.71
C GLY A 268 14.47 16.71 -24.39
N THR A 269 14.14 16.47 -23.11
CA THR A 269 13.29 15.34 -22.72
C THR A 269 11.86 15.55 -23.20
N ALA A 270 11.28 14.57 -23.88
CA ALA A 270 9.90 14.65 -24.36
C ALA A 270 8.90 14.44 -23.20
N PHE A 271 7.74 15.08 -23.29
CA PHE A 271 6.64 14.87 -22.35
C PHE A 271 5.30 14.78 -23.07
N TYR A 272 4.31 14.22 -22.37
CA TYR A 272 2.90 14.40 -22.68
C TYR A 272 2.11 14.67 -21.40
N ILE A 273 1.08 15.51 -21.49
CA ILE A 273 0.15 15.81 -20.40
C ILE A 273 -1.25 15.56 -20.93
N LEU A 274 -2.06 14.81 -20.18
CA LEU A 274 -3.49 14.64 -20.43
C LEU A 274 -4.28 15.50 -19.46
N VAL A 275 -5.13 16.39 -19.99
CA VAL A 275 -6.05 17.22 -19.21
C VAL A 275 -7.47 16.86 -19.59
N GLN A 276 -8.30 16.53 -18.60
CA GLN A 276 -9.72 16.26 -18.80
C GLN A 276 -10.41 17.41 -19.56
N ALA A 277 -11.05 17.11 -20.70
CA ALA A 277 -11.66 18.13 -21.56
C ALA A 277 -13.07 18.52 -21.11
N LEU A 278 -13.75 17.68 -20.33
CA LEU A 278 -15.07 17.97 -19.76
C LEU A 278 -14.96 18.86 -18.51
N GLN A 279 -15.89 19.79 -18.37
CA GLN A 279 -16.04 20.55 -17.13
C GLN A 279 -16.58 19.63 -16.02
N ARG A 280 -16.23 19.90 -14.75
CA ARG A 280 -16.70 19.14 -13.58
C ARG A 280 -18.17 18.69 -13.59
N PRO A 281 -19.17 19.53 -13.95
CA PRO A 281 -20.58 19.09 -13.98
C PRO A 281 -20.88 17.98 -15.00
N HIS A 282 -20.00 17.73 -15.96
CA HIS A 282 -20.17 16.74 -17.02
C HIS A 282 -19.28 15.51 -16.86
N LEU A 283 -18.57 15.39 -15.72
CA LEU A 283 -17.72 14.22 -15.43
C LEU A 283 -18.50 13.00 -14.94
N LEU A 284 -19.76 13.19 -14.55
CA LEU A 284 -20.65 12.12 -14.12
C LEU A 284 -21.81 11.99 -15.11
N PRO A 285 -22.21 10.76 -15.46
CA PRO A 285 -23.43 10.57 -16.22
C PRO A 285 -24.63 11.06 -15.38
N GLU A 286 -25.35 12.06 -15.89
CA GLU A 286 -26.67 12.38 -15.37
C GLU A 286 -27.60 11.18 -15.65
N ARG A 287 -28.25 10.65 -14.62
CA ARG A 287 -29.27 9.61 -14.80
C ARG A 287 -30.47 10.23 -15.53
N ALA A 288 -30.62 9.92 -16.82
CA ALA A 288 -31.86 10.17 -17.55
C ALA A 288 -32.93 9.11 -17.21
N PRO A 289 -34.24 9.44 -17.21
CA PRO A 289 -34.83 10.75 -17.56
C PRO A 289 -35.50 11.47 -16.38
N TYR A 290 -35.45 12.80 -16.41
CA TYR A 290 -36.44 13.65 -15.76
C TYR A 290 -37.82 13.34 -16.36
N THR A 291 -38.63 12.55 -15.65
CA THR A 291 -40.08 12.59 -15.78
C THR A 291 -40.67 12.49 -14.38
N PRO A 292 -41.00 13.62 -13.73
CA PRO A 292 -41.86 13.59 -12.55
C PRO A 292 -43.23 13.03 -12.97
N PRO A 293 -43.87 12.17 -12.16
CA PRO A 293 -45.19 11.66 -12.48
C PRO A 293 -46.21 12.80 -12.54
N GLY A 294 -46.94 12.84 -13.66
CA GLY A 294 -48.26 13.45 -13.79
C GLY A 294 -49.26 12.36 -14.13
#